data_AF-A0A2M7E7V6-F1
#
_entry.id   AF-A0A2M7E7V6-F1
#
_cell.length_a   1.000
_cell.length_b   1.000
_cell.length_c   1.000
_cell.angle_alpha   90.00
_cell.angle_beta   90.00
_cell.angle_gamma   90.00
#
_symmetry.space_group_name_H-M   'P 1'
#
loop_
_entity.id
_entity.type
_entity.pdbx_description
1 polymer ?
#
loop_
_entity_poly.entity_id
_entity_poly.type
_entity_poly.pdbx_seq_one_letter_code
_entity_poly.pdbx_strand_id
1 'polypeptide(L)'
;MTWHLGREERKQRNKKLSSIKNHLEKWNQELSAAKYSKDKKSLGEEIYHYLAKRKTENLFTIKLIPKRKRIKKRTITTYKIEPQIKLEKLESLKLSDGIYCILSNLPQEKTSSFLVSSYRQRRKVEIAFSYLKGFIEIRPFYHQKEERVKAHILLCVLGYLLQVTVEYL
;
A
#
# COMPACT_ATOMS: atom_id res chain seq x y z
N MET A 1 15.41 5.04 -26.00
CA MET A 1 14.44 3.99 -25.59
C MET A 1 13.80 4.36 -24.25
N THR A 2 12.86 5.31 -24.23
CA THR A 2 12.32 5.94 -23.00
C THR A 2 10.80 6.05 -23.05
N TRP A 3 10.09 4.96 -23.38
CA TRP A 3 8.62 4.98 -23.52
C TRP A 3 7.86 3.93 -22.69
N HIS A 4 8.54 3.15 -21.83
CA HIS A 4 7.91 2.10 -21.01
C HIS A 4 7.75 2.43 -19.52
N LEU A 5 8.34 3.52 -19.03
CA LEU A 5 8.26 3.91 -17.63
C LEU A 5 6.83 4.40 -17.31
N GLY A 6 6.14 3.72 -16.39
CA GLY A 6 4.85 4.19 -15.83
C GLY A 6 3.58 3.58 -16.44
N ARG A 7 3.64 2.74 -17.49
CA ARG A 7 2.42 2.17 -18.10
C ARG A 7 1.70 1.22 -17.15
N GLU A 8 2.46 0.43 -16.40
CA GLU A 8 1.96 -0.52 -15.40
C GLU A 8 1.31 0.24 -14.23
N GLU A 9 1.99 1.26 -13.72
CA GLU A 9 1.60 2.09 -12.59
C GLU A 9 0.33 2.88 -12.91
N ARG A 10 0.23 3.44 -14.11
CA ARG A 10 -0.99 4.09 -14.62
C ARG A 10 -2.16 3.11 -14.69
N LYS A 11 -1.94 1.89 -15.18
CA LYS A 11 -2.96 0.83 -15.20
C LYS A 11 -3.41 0.47 -13.78
N GLN A 12 -2.47 0.27 -12.85
CA GLN A 12 -2.76 -0.04 -11.44
C GLN A 12 -3.55 1.07 -10.76
N ARG A 13 -3.16 2.34 -10.97
CA ARG A 13 -3.89 3.50 -10.44
C ARG A 13 -5.31 3.56 -10.98
N ASN A 14 -5.50 3.38 -12.29
CA ASN A 14 -6.83 3.36 -12.91
C ASN A 14 -7.69 2.21 -12.37
N LYS A 15 -7.13 1.01 -12.23
CA LYS A 15 -7.80 -0.14 -11.59
C LYS A 15 -8.19 0.14 -10.13
N LYS A 16 -7.32 0.82 -9.37
CA LYS A 16 -7.60 1.22 -8.00
C LYS A 16 -8.75 2.23 -7.93
N LEU A 17 -8.75 3.23 -8.81
CA LEU A 17 -9.81 4.24 -8.90
C LEU A 17 -11.15 3.61 -9.29
N SER A 18 -11.17 2.69 -10.27
CA SER A 18 -12.41 2.00 -10.66
C SER A 18 -12.95 1.10 -9.53
N SER A 19 -12.07 0.37 -8.84
CA SER A 19 -12.45 -0.43 -7.66
C SER A 19 -13.11 0.42 -6.57
N ILE A 20 -12.57 1.61 -6.31
CA ILE A 20 -13.15 2.53 -5.31
C ILE A 20 -14.51 3.05 -5.78
N LYS A 21 -14.63 3.49 -7.04
CA LYS A 21 -15.90 3.97 -7.61
C LYS A 21 -17.01 2.91 -7.50
N ASN A 22 -16.71 1.68 -7.93
CA ASN A 22 -17.67 0.57 -7.87
C ASN A 22 -18.12 0.27 -6.43
N HIS A 23 -17.21 0.39 -5.46
CA HIS A 23 -17.56 0.20 -4.06
C HIS A 23 -18.47 1.30 -3.52
N LEU A 24 -18.19 2.57 -3.88
CA LEU A 24 -19.06 3.70 -3.51
C LEU A 24 -20.43 3.60 -4.17
N GLU A 25 -20.51 3.10 -5.41
CA GLU A 25 -21.78 2.80 -6.08
C GLU A 25 -22.57 1.71 -5.37
N LYS A 26 -21.90 0.62 -4.95
CA LYS A 26 -22.52 -0.44 -4.15
C LYS A 26 -23.06 0.10 -2.82
N TRP A 27 -22.30 0.95 -2.12
CA TRP A 27 -22.78 1.63 -0.92
C TRP A 27 -23.98 2.54 -1.20
N ASN A 28 -24.00 3.25 -2.32
CA ASN A 28 -25.18 4.02 -2.72
C ASN A 28 -26.41 3.14 -2.95
N GLN A 29 -26.25 1.95 -3.53
CA GLN A 29 -27.33 0.97 -3.69
C GLN A 29 -27.82 0.48 -2.33
N GLU A 30 -26.92 0.10 -1.42
CA GLU A 30 -27.24 -0.33 -0.05
C GLU A 30 -27.96 0.76 0.74
N LEU A 31 -27.49 2.02 0.65
CA LEU A 31 -28.14 3.18 1.26
C LEU A 31 -29.52 3.47 0.67
N SER A 32 -29.74 3.18 -0.62
CA SER A 32 -31.05 3.35 -1.27
C SER A 32 -32.09 2.29 -0.85
N ALA A 33 -31.60 1.09 -0.50
CA ALA A 33 -32.38 -0.05 -0.04
C ALA A 33 -32.55 -0.09 1.49
N ALA A 34 -31.85 0.77 2.23
CA ALA A 34 -31.87 0.80 3.68
C ALA A 34 -33.29 1.01 4.26
N LYS A 35 -33.61 0.21 5.28
CA LYS A 35 -34.89 0.24 6.00
C LYS A 35 -34.89 1.17 7.22
N TYR A 36 -33.72 1.67 7.63
CA TYR A 36 -33.51 2.53 8.79
C TYR A 36 -32.72 3.78 8.38
N SER A 37 -32.88 4.86 9.15
CA SER A 37 -32.07 6.07 8.97
C SER A 37 -30.66 5.79 9.46
N LYS A 38 -29.66 6.25 8.69
CA LYS A 38 -28.26 6.26 9.13
C LYS A 38 -27.88 7.67 9.53
N ASP A 39 -27.13 7.80 10.61
CA ASP A 39 -26.58 9.08 11.04
C ASP A 39 -25.49 9.57 10.09
N LYS A 40 -25.50 10.87 9.80
CA LYS A 40 -24.53 11.53 8.92
C LYS A 40 -23.09 11.38 9.42
N LYS A 41 -22.89 11.45 10.75
CA LYS A 41 -21.56 11.38 11.38
C LYS A 41 -20.96 9.98 11.25
N SER A 42 -21.69 8.95 11.67
CA SER A 42 -21.28 7.55 11.55
C SER A 42 -20.98 7.16 10.10
N LEU A 43 -21.83 7.59 9.16
CA LEU A 43 -21.59 7.34 7.72
C LEU A 43 -20.33 8.06 7.22
N GLY A 44 -20.07 9.29 7.69
CA GLY A 44 -18.85 10.02 7.36
C GLY A 44 -17.58 9.31 7.84
N GLU A 45 -17.61 8.79 9.07
CA GLU A 45 -16.50 8.02 9.67
C GLU A 45 -16.26 6.69 8.94
N GLU A 46 -17.33 5.94 8.63
CA GLU A 46 -17.25 4.71 7.83
C GLU A 46 -16.54 4.97 6.49
N ILE A 47 -16.94 6.04 5.78
CA ILE A 47 -16.34 6.39 4.49
C ILE A 47 -14.89 6.84 4.66
N TYR A 48 -14.59 7.64 5.68
CA TYR A 48 -13.23 8.08 5.98
C TYR A 48 -12.31 6.88 6.24
N HIS A 49 -12.70 5.96 7.12
CA HIS A 49 -11.92 4.76 7.43
C HIS A 49 -11.69 3.87 6.19
N TYR A 50 -12.69 3.73 5.34
CA TYR A 50 -12.55 2.99 4.08
C TYR A 50 -11.51 3.64 3.14
N LEU A 51 -11.55 4.96 2.97
CA LEU A 51 -10.59 5.67 2.13
C LEU A 51 -9.19 5.70 2.75
N ALA A 52 -9.07 5.87 4.06
CA ALA A 52 -7.81 5.88 4.80
C ALA A 52 -7.10 4.53 4.71
N LYS A 53 -7.83 3.42 4.84
CA LYS A 53 -7.28 2.07 4.64
C LYS A 53 -6.66 1.88 3.25
N ARG A 54 -7.18 2.57 2.25
CA ARG A 54 -6.68 2.56 0.86
C ARG A 54 -5.66 3.66 0.57
N LYS A 55 -5.35 4.55 1.52
CA LYS A 55 -4.48 5.73 1.35
C LYS A 55 -4.98 6.65 0.21
N THR A 56 -6.28 6.88 0.16
CA THR A 56 -6.94 7.70 -0.88
C THR A 56 -7.84 8.80 -0.31
N GLU A 57 -7.75 9.08 0.99
CA GLU A 57 -8.50 10.13 1.68
C GLU A 57 -8.32 11.51 1.04
N ASN A 58 -7.09 11.84 0.62
CA ASN A 58 -6.78 13.13 0.03
C ASN A 58 -7.16 13.25 -1.46
N LEU A 59 -7.62 12.16 -2.09
CA LEU A 59 -7.98 12.14 -3.51
C LEU A 59 -9.45 12.49 -3.78
N PHE A 60 -10.32 12.29 -2.79
CA PHE A 60 -11.77 12.44 -2.93
C PHE A 60 -12.31 13.50 -1.98
N THR A 61 -13.14 14.39 -2.52
CA THR A 61 -14.04 15.25 -1.74
C THR A 61 -15.41 14.58 -1.77
N ILE A 62 -15.89 14.10 -0.63
CA ILE A 62 -17.17 13.40 -0.54
C ILE A 62 -18.27 14.38 -0.16
N LYS A 63 -19.30 14.48 -1.01
CA LYS A 63 -20.54 15.19 -0.69
C LYS A 63 -21.63 14.18 -0.34
N LEU A 64 -22.26 14.37 0.83
CA LEU A 64 -23.38 13.56 1.30
C LEU A 64 -24.68 14.33 1.07
N ILE A 65 -25.49 13.90 0.10
CA ILE A 65 -26.77 14.53 -0.22
C ILE A 65 -27.88 13.76 0.51
N PRO A 66 -28.66 14.39 1.40
CA PRO A 66 -29.76 13.72 2.08
C PRO A 66 -30.90 13.42 1.09
N LYS A 67 -31.37 12.17 1.05
CA LYS A 67 -32.59 11.75 0.38
C LYS A 67 -33.61 11.29 1.42
N ARG A 68 -34.79 11.89 1.41
CA ARG A 68 -35.91 11.47 2.27
C ARG A 68 -36.74 10.44 1.52
N LYS A 69 -36.93 9.26 2.10
CA LYS A 69 -37.75 8.18 1.55
C LYS A 69 -38.85 7.83 2.54
N ARG A 70 -40.08 7.69 2.07
CA ARG A 70 -41.22 7.27 2.89
C ARG A 70 -41.44 5.78 2.67
N ILE A 71 -41.31 4.98 3.73
CA ILE A 71 -41.59 3.53 3.69
C ILE A 71 -42.70 3.27 4.71
N LYS A 72 -43.83 2.73 4.23
CA LYS A 72 -45.06 2.53 5.02
C LYS A 72 -45.48 3.83 5.75
N LYS A 73 -45.42 3.87 7.09
CA LYS A 73 -45.79 5.00 7.98
C LYS A 73 -44.60 5.83 8.49
N ARG A 74 -43.37 5.58 8.04
CA ARG A 74 -42.15 6.27 8.54
C ARG A 74 -41.37 6.97 7.44
N THR A 75 -40.85 8.15 7.75
CA THR A 75 -39.97 8.93 6.87
C THR A 75 -38.52 8.64 7.27
N ILE A 76 -37.72 8.11 6.34
CA ILE A 76 -36.32 7.74 6.55
C ILE A 76 -35.45 8.73 5.78
N THR A 77 -34.45 9.31 6.43
CA THR A 77 -33.35 10.05 5.79
C THR A 77 -32.24 9.07 5.42
N THR A 78 -32.05 8.85 4.12
CA THR A 78 -30.87 8.19 3.56
C THR A 78 -29.91 9.23 2.98
N TYR A 79 -28.67 8.86 2.69
CA TYR A 79 -27.70 9.76 2.06
C TYR A 79 -27.22 9.15 0.74
N LYS A 80 -27.03 9.99 -0.28
CA LYS A 80 -26.32 9.66 -1.51
C LYS A 80 -24.89 10.18 -1.39
N ILE A 81 -23.92 9.31 -1.60
CA ILE A 81 -22.50 9.62 -1.63
C ILE A 81 -22.14 10.05 -3.04
N GLU A 82 -21.74 11.30 -3.22
CA GLU A 82 -21.19 11.81 -4.49
C GLU A 82 -19.70 12.11 -4.32
N PRO A 83 -18.81 11.23 -4.81
CA PRO A 83 -17.38 11.45 -4.75
C PRO A 83 -16.94 12.40 -5.87
N GLN A 84 -16.35 13.53 -5.51
CA GLN A 84 -15.65 14.41 -6.44
C GLN A 84 -14.14 14.15 -6.33
N ILE A 85 -13.47 13.90 -7.45
CA ILE A 85 -12.02 13.70 -7.47
C ILE A 85 -11.34 15.08 -7.46
N LYS A 86 -10.34 15.27 -6.59
CA LYS A 86 -9.49 16.46 -6.61
C LYS A 86 -8.53 16.37 -7.80
N LEU A 87 -8.77 17.16 -8.84
CA LEU A 87 -8.01 17.12 -10.11
C LEU A 87 -6.53 17.42 -9.88
N GLU A 88 -6.20 18.45 -9.11
CA GLU A 88 -4.82 18.84 -8.78
C GLU A 88 -4.04 17.66 -8.17
N LYS A 89 -4.64 16.95 -7.21
CA LYS A 89 -3.96 15.83 -6.57
C LYS A 89 -3.81 14.65 -7.52
N LEU A 90 -4.81 14.41 -8.37
CA LEU A 90 -4.73 13.38 -9.40
C LEU A 90 -3.61 13.66 -10.42
N GLU A 91 -3.43 14.93 -10.80
CA GLU A 91 -2.37 15.36 -11.71
C GLU A 91 -0.99 15.22 -11.09
N SER A 92 -0.81 15.64 -9.83
CA SER A 92 0.46 15.43 -9.13
C SER A 92 0.86 13.94 -9.07
N LEU A 93 -0.12 13.05 -8.86
CA LEU A 93 0.13 11.60 -8.90
C LEU A 93 0.47 11.10 -10.30
N LYS A 94 -0.21 11.60 -11.35
CA LYS A 94 0.11 11.27 -12.76
C LYS A 94 1.56 11.59 -13.09
N LEU A 95 2.08 12.71 -12.58
CA LEU A 95 3.45 13.13 -12.81
C LEU A 95 4.45 12.18 -12.14
N SER A 96 4.14 11.68 -10.95
CA SER A 96 4.99 10.72 -10.24
C SER A 96 4.89 9.27 -10.72
N ASP A 97 3.89 8.93 -11.54
CA ASP A 97 3.66 7.54 -11.98
C ASP A 97 4.88 6.99 -12.74
N GLY A 98 5.52 5.96 -12.18
CA GLY A 98 6.66 5.30 -12.80
C GLY A 98 7.99 6.04 -12.68
N ILE A 99 8.04 7.12 -11.88
CA ILE A 99 9.29 7.82 -11.55
C ILE A 99 9.91 7.17 -10.31
N TYR A 100 11.19 6.84 -10.41
CA TYR A 100 12.00 6.33 -9.31
C TYR A 100 13.23 7.21 -9.13
N CYS A 101 13.48 7.69 -7.92
CA CYS A 101 14.62 8.55 -7.60
C CYS A 101 15.57 7.83 -6.63
N ILE A 102 16.86 7.82 -6.97
CA ILE A 102 17.93 7.34 -6.10
C ILE A 102 18.80 8.54 -5.75
N LEU A 103 18.89 8.85 -4.46
CA LEU A 103 19.81 9.85 -3.93
C LEU A 103 21.07 9.15 -3.44
N SER A 104 22.24 9.62 -3.86
CA SER A 104 23.53 9.03 -3.52
C SER A 104 24.60 10.11 -3.39
N ASN A 105 25.52 9.95 -2.44
CA ASN A 105 26.65 10.84 -2.21
C ASN A 105 27.84 10.53 -3.17
N LEU A 106 27.58 9.83 -4.28
CA LEU A 106 28.64 9.41 -5.19
C LEU A 106 28.95 10.53 -6.18
N PRO A 107 30.22 10.68 -6.63
CA PRO A 107 30.58 11.65 -7.65
C PRO A 107 29.74 11.45 -8.92
N GLN A 108 29.41 12.56 -9.58
CA GLN A 108 28.51 12.59 -10.73
C GLN A 108 29.05 11.81 -11.95
N GLU A 109 30.35 11.49 -11.94
CA GLU A 109 31.04 10.67 -12.93
C GLU A 109 30.56 9.20 -12.95
N LYS A 110 29.92 8.72 -11.87
CA LYS A 110 29.36 7.37 -11.84
C LYS A 110 28.09 7.30 -12.69
N THR A 111 28.07 6.40 -13.68
CA THR A 111 26.92 6.19 -14.57
C THR A 111 25.66 5.83 -13.79
N SER A 112 24.52 6.39 -14.19
CA SER A 112 23.19 6.04 -13.65
C SER A 112 22.91 4.54 -13.60
N SER A 113 23.39 3.78 -14.60
CA SER A 113 23.29 2.31 -14.63
C SER A 113 23.99 1.63 -13.45
N PHE A 114 25.18 2.11 -13.05
CA PHE A 114 25.91 1.60 -11.90
C PHE A 114 25.17 1.86 -10.58
N LEU A 115 24.55 3.04 -10.43
CA LEU A 115 23.74 3.36 -9.25
C LEU A 115 22.51 2.44 -9.16
N VAL A 116 21.81 2.23 -10.27
CA VAL A 116 20.63 1.36 -10.31
C VAL A 116 21.02 -0.10 -10.02
N SER A 117 22.12 -0.60 -10.60
CA SER A 117 22.57 -1.97 -10.36
C SER A 117 23.02 -2.17 -8.91
N SER A 118 23.79 -1.23 -8.35
CA SER A 118 24.22 -1.24 -6.95
C SER A 118 23.03 -1.17 -6.00
N TYR A 119 22.05 -0.30 -6.26
CA TYR A 119 20.83 -0.22 -5.46
C TYR A 119 20.05 -1.54 -5.49
N ARG A 120 19.93 -2.17 -6.66
CA ARG A 120 19.25 -3.48 -6.80
C ARG A 120 19.93 -4.58 -5.99
N GLN A 121 21.23 -4.51 -5.73
CA GLN A 121 21.93 -5.49 -4.89
C GLN A 121 21.47 -5.47 -3.43
N ARG A 122 20.81 -4.39 -2.94
CA ARG A 122 20.18 -4.40 -1.61
C ARG A 122 19.15 -5.52 -1.45
N ARG A 123 18.51 -5.95 -2.53
CA ARG A 123 17.61 -7.11 -2.52
C ARG A 123 18.31 -8.38 -2.05
N LYS A 124 19.61 -8.56 -2.33
CA LYS A 124 20.38 -9.71 -1.83
C LYS A 124 20.37 -9.78 -0.30
N VAL A 125 20.45 -8.62 0.36
CA VAL A 125 20.37 -8.52 1.82
C VAL A 125 18.97 -8.88 2.32
N GLU A 126 17.91 -8.43 1.63
CA GLU A 126 16.52 -8.81 1.98
C GLU A 126 16.29 -10.32 1.85
N ILE A 127 16.82 -10.94 0.79
CA ILE A 127 16.78 -12.39 0.58
C ILE A 127 17.54 -13.10 1.69
N ALA A 128 18.73 -12.62 2.05
CA ALA A 128 19.52 -13.15 3.17
C ALA A 128 18.71 -13.15 4.47
N PHE A 129 18.05 -12.04 4.80
CA PHE A 129 17.19 -11.97 5.98
C PHE A 129 15.97 -12.89 5.90
N SER A 130 15.43 -13.13 4.71
CA SER A 130 14.34 -14.09 4.52
C SER A 130 14.81 -15.51 4.83
N TYR A 131 15.98 -15.92 4.33
CA TYR A 131 16.57 -17.24 4.63
C TYR A 131 16.89 -17.40 6.11
N LEU A 132 17.49 -16.37 6.73
CA LEU A 132 17.80 -16.36 8.16
C LEU A 132 16.54 -16.53 9.03
N LYS A 133 15.42 -15.90 8.64
CA LYS A 133 14.15 -16.01 9.38
C LYS A 133 13.40 -17.30 9.11
N GLY A 134 13.58 -17.89 7.92
CA GLY A 134 12.94 -19.13 7.50
C GLY A 134 13.80 -20.33 7.86
N PHE A 135 14.61 -20.78 6.89
CA PHE A 135 15.36 -22.03 6.96
C PHE A 135 16.29 -22.17 8.17
N ILE A 136 16.92 -21.06 8.59
CA ILE A 136 17.92 -21.07 9.67
C ILE A 136 17.30 -20.67 11.03
N GLU A 137 16.00 -20.31 11.04
CA GLU A 137 15.22 -19.98 12.24
C GLU A 137 15.97 -19.09 13.26
N ILE A 138 16.42 -17.91 12.83
CA ILE A 138 17.21 -16.99 13.66
C ILE A 138 16.49 -16.50 14.92
N ARG A 139 15.15 -16.70 15.04
CA ARG A 139 14.39 -16.27 16.21
C ARG A 139 14.68 -17.20 17.38
N PRO A 140 15.42 -16.76 18.41
CA PRO A 140 15.76 -17.61 19.53
C PRO A 140 14.54 -17.73 20.46
N PHE A 141 13.77 -18.81 20.33
CA PHE A 141 12.62 -19.04 21.21
C PHE A 141 13.01 -19.59 22.58
N TYR A 142 14.10 -20.35 22.65
CA TYR A 142 14.48 -21.12 23.85
C TYR A 142 15.68 -20.54 24.62
N HIS A 143 16.24 -19.41 24.18
CA HIS A 143 17.41 -18.80 24.81
C HIS A 143 17.00 -17.62 25.70
N GLN A 144 17.21 -17.76 27.01
CA GLN A 144 16.87 -16.73 28.00
C GLN A 144 18.07 -15.86 28.43
N LYS A 145 19.30 -16.35 28.21
CA LYS A 145 20.54 -15.62 28.53
C LYS A 145 21.06 -14.90 27.30
N GLU A 146 21.47 -13.64 27.45
CA GLU A 146 21.96 -12.81 26.35
C GLU A 146 23.12 -13.44 25.58
N GLU A 147 24.07 -14.04 26.27
CA GLU A 147 25.23 -14.69 25.65
C GLU A 147 24.82 -15.81 24.69
N ARG A 148 23.82 -16.60 25.07
CA ARG A 148 23.31 -17.70 24.24
C ARG A 148 22.54 -17.17 23.02
N VAL A 149 21.82 -16.07 23.18
CA VAL A 149 21.16 -15.38 22.07
C VAL A 149 22.20 -14.88 21.05
N LYS A 150 23.29 -14.25 21.53
CA LYS A 150 24.39 -13.78 20.66
C LYS A 150 25.07 -14.95 19.93
N ALA A 151 25.34 -16.05 20.64
CA ALA A 151 25.93 -17.25 20.04
C ALA A 151 25.01 -17.88 18.98
N HIS A 152 23.70 -17.98 19.24
CA HIS A 152 22.71 -18.48 18.27
C HIS A 152 22.70 -17.65 17.00
N ILE A 153 22.60 -16.32 17.13
CA ILE A 153 22.61 -15.40 15.99
C ILE A 153 23.89 -15.57 15.17
N LEU A 154 25.05 -15.71 15.83
CA LEU A 154 26.33 -15.90 15.15
C LEU A 154 26.37 -17.22 14.37
N LEU A 155 25.90 -18.32 14.96
CA LEU A 155 25.79 -19.61 14.28
C LEU A 155 24.84 -19.54 13.08
N CYS A 156 23.69 -18.87 13.21
CA CYS A 156 22.76 -18.67 12.11
C CYS A 156 23.40 -17.90 10.94
N VAL A 157 24.16 -16.84 11.24
CA VAL A 157 24.87 -16.05 10.22
C VAL A 157 25.96 -16.89 9.55
N LEU A 158 26.73 -17.67 10.31
CA LEU A 158 27.74 -18.57 9.75
C LEU A 158 27.12 -19.66 8.86
N GLY A 159 26.02 -20.27 9.29
CA GLY A 159 25.28 -21.25 8.48
C GLY A 159 24.78 -20.66 7.17
N TYR A 160 24.29 -19.42 7.20
CA TYR A 160 23.90 -18.71 5.98
C TYR A 160 25.11 -18.45 5.07
N LEU A 161 26.24 -17.99 5.61
CA LEU A 161 27.45 -17.78 4.83
C LEU A 161 27.91 -19.08 4.15
N LEU A 162 27.90 -20.20 4.87
CA LEU A 162 28.23 -21.51 4.31
C LEU A 162 27.30 -21.89 3.17
N GLN A 163 25.98 -21.77 3.37
CA GLN A 163 24.99 -22.04 2.33
C GLN A 163 25.25 -21.22 1.07
N VAL A 164 25.48 -19.91 1.24
CA VAL A 164 25.80 -19.00 0.13
C VAL A 164 27.09 -19.43 -0.56
N THR A 165 28.17 -19.73 0.18
CA THR A 165 29.44 -20.15 -0.43
C THR A 165 29.31 -21.45 -1.22
N VAL A 166 28.48 -22.39 -0.75
CA VAL A 166 28.22 -23.66 -1.47
C VAL A 166 27.38 -23.43 -2.73
N GLU A 167 26.41 -22.51 -2.69
CA GLU A 167 25.58 -22.18 -3.86
C GLU A 167 26.37 -21.45 -4.97
N TYR A 168 27.45 -20.74 -4.61
CA TYR A 168 28.29 -20.00 -5.55
C TYR A 168 29.52 -20.77 -6.07
N LEU A 169 29.79 -21.97 -5.54
CA LEU A 169 30.81 -22.90 -6.05
C LEU A 169 30.25 -23.78 -7.16
#